data_AF-A0A518WIT6-F1
#
_entry.id   AF-A0A518WIT6-F1
#
_cell.length_a   1.000
_cell.length_b   1.000
_cell.length_c   1.000
_cell.angle_alpha   90.00
_cell.angle_beta   90.00
_cell.angle_gamma   90.00
#
_symmetry.space_group_name_H-M   'P 1'
#
loop_
_entity.id
_entity.type
_entity.pdbx_description
1 polymer ?
#
loop_
_entity_poly.entity_id
_entity_poly.type
_entity_poly.pdbx_seq_one_letter_code
_entity_poly.pdbx_strand_id
1 'polypeptide(L)'
;MILRQRRTAWWISAVAATALTTAGTVVTANAAQAAAGCRVDYAVASQWSGGFTASVTLTNLGDPISSWAATWSFTAGQRVDQGWNATFSQSGSTVSAANADYNGAVGTNGTVTFGFNGTWTGSNPTPTGFAVNGVACTGGTTPTTAPPTTAPPTTAPPTTPPPTTPPPTTPPPTTPPPTTPPPSGSTLYVATNGSAGAAGTQANPTTLASAITRVTAGGTIYVRAGTYNLAQTVTIEPGNNGTASARKKLFAYPGEKPVLNFSAMSEDPANRGLALNGSYWHVQGLIVERAGDNGIFVGGSNNIIERTVTRFNRDSGLQLSRIASSTPRDQWPSNNLVLSAESHDNADSDGEDADGFAAKLTVGTGNIFRYAVSHNNIDDGWDLYTKTDTGPIGPVTIEDSLAYNNGTLSNGTQNGNGDRNGYKLGGEDIGVNHIVRRNIAFRNGKHGFTYNRNLGTMTVSNNLGIDNTERNFSFDGGSSVFRNNTSCRSGSGSNDKIVGNSDSSNQFWTGSNGSRCASYTGAIGWSFASDGRLVVTLGGRQVTL
;
A
#
# COMPACT_ATOMS: atom_id res chain seq x y z
N MET A 1 37.76 -71.75 -47.26
CA MET A 1 38.04 -70.88 -48.41
C MET A 1 36.76 -70.12 -48.73
N ILE A 2 36.71 -68.80 -48.43
CA ILE A 2 35.83 -67.77 -49.03
C ILE A 2 34.31 -67.97 -48.73
N LEU A 3 33.52 -67.10 -48.06
CA LEU A 3 33.46 -65.64 -48.00
C LEU A 3 32.57 -65.19 -46.80
N ARG A 4 32.90 -64.02 -46.24
CA ARG A 4 32.02 -62.96 -45.66
C ARG A 4 30.69 -63.35 -45.01
N GLN A 5 30.50 -62.91 -43.76
CA GLN A 5 29.43 -61.96 -43.44
C GLN A 5 29.75 -61.16 -42.16
N ARG A 6 29.50 -59.85 -42.22
CA ARG A 6 29.76 -58.86 -41.17
C ARG A 6 28.43 -58.46 -40.52
N ARG A 7 28.49 -58.33 -39.19
CA ARG A 7 27.88 -57.29 -38.34
C ARG A 7 26.41 -57.43 -37.87
N THR A 8 26.30 -57.75 -36.57
CA THR A 8 25.59 -57.02 -35.49
C THR A 8 24.10 -56.70 -35.66
N ALA A 9 23.25 -57.53 -35.03
CA ALA A 9 22.08 -57.08 -34.24
C ALA A 9 22.59 -56.72 -32.81
N TRP A 10 21.98 -55.95 -31.92
CA TRP A 10 20.59 -55.70 -31.51
C TRP A 10 20.49 -54.18 -31.20
N TRP A 11 19.34 -53.50 -31.24
CA TRP A 11 18.40 -53.30 -30.12
C TRP A 11 17.08 -52.69 -30.63
N ILE A 12 16.01 -53.11 -29.97
CA ILE A 12 14.60 -52.75 -30.12
C ILE A 12 14.32 -51.38 -29.50
N SER A 13 13.45 -50.56 -30.11
CA SER A 13 12.42 -49.81 -29.36
C SER A 13 11.30 -49.21 -30.22
N ALA A 14 10.11 -49.22 -29.63
CA ALA A 14 8.77 -49.05 -30.18
C ALA A 14 8.45 -47.65 -30.75
N VAL A 15 7.56 -47.65 -31.75
CA VAL A 15 6.80 -46.51 -32.27
C VAL A 15 5.62 -46.24 -31.33
N ALA A 16 5.43 -44.98 -30.91
CA ALA A 16 4.18 -44.51 -30.30
C ALA A 16 3.72 -43.22 -31.01
N ALA A 17 2.47 -43.24 -31.46
CA ALA A 17 1.86 -42.32 -32.39
C ALA A 17 1.38 -41.01 -31.73
N THR A 18 1.51 -39.93 -32.49
CA THR A 18 1.02 -38.57 -32.23
C THR A 18 -0.49 -38.50 -32.43
N ALA A 19 -1.22 -37.98 -31.44
CA ALA A 19 -2.62 -37.54 -31.59
C ALA A 19 -2.75 -36.13 -31.02
N LEU A 20 -2.99 -35.16 -31.90
CA LEU A 20 -3.21 -33.75 -31.58
C LEU A 20 -4.72 -33.49 -31.56
N THR A 21 -5.31 -33.31 -30.38
CA THR A 21 -6.72 -32.88 -30.23
C THR A 21 -6.77 -31.39 -29.90
N THR A 22 -7.14 -30.58 -30.88
CA THR A 22 -7.47 -29.16 -30.69
C THR A 22 -8.89 -29.05 -30.14
N ALA A 23 -9.03 -28.86 -28.83
CA ALA A 23 -10.29 -28.45 -28.22
C ALA A 23 -10.39 -26.93 -28.25
N GLY A 24 -11.21 -26.40 -29.17
CA GLY A 24 -11.60 -25.00 -29.19
C GLY A 24 -12.56 -24.69 -28.04
N THR A 25 -12.15 -23.83 -27.12
CA THR A 25 -13.04 -23.23 -26.13
C THR A 25 -13.52 -21.88 -26.65
N VAL A 26 -14.81 -21.80 -26.96
CA VAL A 26 -15.52 -20.54 -27.20
C VAL A 26 -15.71 -19.90 -25.83
N VAL A 27 -14.92 -18.88 -25.50
CA VAL A 27 -15.16 -18.03 -24.32
C VAL A 27 -16.09 -16.91 -24.76
N THR A 28 -17.37 -17.01 -24.37
CA THR A 28 -18.30 -15.89 -24.45
C THR A 28 -17.77 -14.76 -23.57
N ALA A 29 -17.46 -13.61 -24.17
CA ALA A 29 -17.08 -12.41 -23.43
C ALA A 29 -18.30 -11.92 -22.65
N ASN A 30 -18.34 -12.21 -21.35
CA ASN A 30 -19.23 -11.49 -20.45
C ASN A 30 -18.69 -10.07 -20.32
N ALA A 31 -19.53 -9.09 -20.62
CA ALA A 31 -19.22 -7.69 -20.40
C ALA A 31 -18.76 -7.50 -18.95
N ALA A 32 -17.57 -6.92 -18.77
CA ALA A 32 -17.12 -6.47 -17.48
C ALA A 32 -17.93 -5.20 -17.13
N GLN A 33 -19.07 -5.37 -16.44
CA GLN A 33 -19.74 -4.24 -15.79
C GLN A 33 -18.86 -3.75 -14.63
N ALA A 34 -18.45 -2.49 -14.71
CA ALA A 34 -17.82 -1.76 -13.63
C ALA A 34 -18.88 -0.88 -12.93
N ALA A 35 -19.12 -1.15 -11.64
CA ALA A 35 -19.26 -0.17 -10.56
C ALA A 35 -19.33 -0.91 -9.22
N ALA A 36 -18.49 -0.49 -8.26
CA ALA A 36 -18.30 -1.13 -6.96
C ALA A 36 -19.32 -0.62 -5.92
N GLY A 37 -19.64 -1.50 -4.96
CA GLY A 37 -20.43 -1.19 -3.76
C GLY A 37 -21.76 -1.93 -3.77
N CYS A 38 -21.91 -2.93 -2.92
CA CYS A 38 -23.22 -3.40 -2.48
C CYS A 38 -23.18 -3.63 -0.99
N ARG A 39 -24.33 -3.45 -0.36
CA ARG A 39 -24.54 -3.77 1.05
C ARG A 39 -25.62 -4.83 1.14
N VAL A 40 -25.34 -5.90 1.84
CA VAL A 40 -26.30 -6.96 2.10
C VAL A 40 -26.53 -7.04 3.59
N ASP A 41 -27.77 -6.78 3.99
CA ASP A 41 -28.25 -7.08 5.33
C ASP A 41 -28.86 -8.47 5.33
N TYR A 42 -28.32 -9.35 6.15
CA TYR A 42 -28.89 -10.66 6.40
C TYR A 42 -29.45 -10.69 7.82
N ALA A 43 -30.76 -10.91 7.94
CA ALA A 43 -31.44 -11.00 9.22
C ALA A 43 -32.13 -12.35 9.37
N VAL A 44 -31.87 -13.06 10.46
CA VAL A 44 -32.67 -14.20 10.87
C VAL A 44 -33.92 -13.67 11.57
N ALA A 45 -35.04 -13.62 10.84
CA ALA A 45 -36.29 -13.04 11.31
C ALA A 45 -36.96 -13.91 12.39
N SER A 46 -36.81 -15.23 12.30
CA SER A 46 -37.24 -16.20 13.31
C SER A 46 -36.41 -17.48 13.20
N GLN A 47 -36.28 -18.22 14.31
CA GLN A 47 -35.61 -19.53 14.31
C GLN A 47 -36.26 -20.49 15.32
N TRP A 48 -36.21 -21.78 15.02
CA TRP A 48 -36.67 -22.88 15.86
C TRP A 48 -35.71 -24.07 15.75
N SER A 49 -35.95 -25.13 16.52
CA SER A 49 -35.10 -26.32 16.46
C SER A 49 -35.05 -26.89 15.04
N GLY A 50 -33.87 -26.85 14.42
CA GLY A 50 -33.62 -27.37 13.08
C GLY A 50 -34.06 -26.47 11.91
N GLY A 51 -34.64 -25.29 12.15
CA GLY A 51 -35.12 -24.41 11.07
C GLY A 51 -35.08 -22.92 11.40
N PHE A 52 -35.19 -22.09 10.35
CA PHE A 52 -35.19 -20.64 10.46
C PHE A 52 -35.82 -19.96 9.24
N THR A 53 -36.24 -18.71 9.43
CA THR A 53 -36.62 -17.79 8.36
C THR A 53 -35.61 -16.66 8.28
N ALA A 54 -35.06 -16.40 7.10
CA ALA A 54 -34.16 -15.30 6.84
C ALA A 54 -34.73 -14.29 5.85
N SER A 55 -34.45 -13.01 6.10
CA SER A 55 -34.67 -11.90 5.18
C SER A 55 -33.33 -11.32 4.77
N VAL A 56 -33.18 -11.07 3.48
CA VAL A 56 -31.97 -10.53 2.87
C VAL A 56 -32.35 -9.24 2.13
N THR A 57 -31.72 -8.13 2.51
CA THR A 57 -31.87 -6.84 1.82
C THR A 57 -30.57 -6.48 1.13
N LEU A 58 -30.63 -6.36 -0.19
CA LEU A 58 -29.53 -5.94 -1.04
C LEU A 58 -29.73 -4.46 -1.37
N THR A 59 -28.72 -3.64 -1.03
CA THR A 59 -28.63 -2.24 -1.45
C THR A 59 -27.56 -2.14 -2.52
N ASN A 60 -27.93 -1.63 -3.69
CA ASN A 60 -26.96 -1.31 -4.74
C ASN A 60 -26.30 0.02 -4.39
N LEU A 61 -25.00 0.02 -4.18
CA LEU A 61 -24.22 1.21 -3.83
C LEU A 61 -23.37 1.67 -5.03
N GLY A 62 -23.33 0.89 -6.11
CA GLY A 62 -22.72 1.26 -7.39
C GLY A 62 -23.71 1.83 -8.41
N ASP A 63 -23.31 1.83 -9.68
CA ASP A 63 -24.16 2.23 -10.80
C ASP A 63 -25.45 1.39 -10.88
N PRO A 64 -26.54 1.93 -11.44
CA PRO A 64 -27.80 1.19 -11.58
C PRO A 64 -27.58 -0.15 -12.29
N ILE A 65 -28.07 -1.23 -11.68
CA ILE A 65 -28.03 -2.58 -12.24
C ILE A 65 -29.41 -2.97 -12.77
N SER A 66 -29.45 -3.68 -13.90
CA SER A 66 -30.70 -4.15 -14.52
C SER A 66 -31.14 -5.55 -14.05
N SER A 67 -30.22 -6.27 -13.41
CA SER A 67 -30.43 -7.61 -12.84
C SER A 67 -29.45 -7.82 -11.69
N TRP A 68 -29.79 -8.70 -10.75
CA TRP A 68 -28.92 -9.04 -9.63
C TRP A 68 -28.92 -10.54 -9.34
N ALA A 69 -27.74 -11.05 -8.99
CA ALA A 69 -27.53 -12.38 -8.48
C ALA A 69 -26.65 -12.30 -7.22
N ALA A 70 -27.24 -12.57 -6.06
CA ALA A 70 -26.54 -12.59 -4.79
C ALA A 70 -25.97 -14.00 -4.51
N THR A 71 -24.74 -14.09 -4.04
CA THR A 71 -24.10 -15.35 -3.62
C THR A 71 -23.48 -15.22 -2.23
N TRP A 72 -23.52 -16.30 -1.46
CA TRP A 72 -22.85 -16.41 -0.15
C TRP A 72 -22.60 -17.88 0.20
N SER A 73 -21.85 -18.13 1.28
CA SER A 73 -21.60 -19.49 1.78
C SER A 73 -22.12 -19.68 3.20
N PHE A 74 -22.83 -20.78 3.42
CA PHE A 74 -23.15 -21.27 4.75
C PHE A 74 -21.98 -22.04 5.36
N THR A 75 -21.73 -21.85 6.66
CA THR A 75 -20.54 -22.39 7.33
C THR A 75 -20.84 -23.52 8.30
N ALA A 76 -22.12 -23.76 8.65
CA ALA A 76 -22.50 -24.74 9.67
C ALA A 76 -23.66 -25.65 9.23
N GLY A 77 -23.59 -26.12 7.98
CA GLY A 77 -24.52 -27.14 7.48
C GLY A 77 -25.92 -26.62 7.12
N GLN A 78 -26.11 -25.30 7.04
CA GLN A 78 -27.42 -24.74 6.68
C GLN A 78 -27.84 -25.06 5.23
N ARG A 79 -29.15 -25.15 4.99
CA ARG A 79 -29.75 -25.35 3.67
C ARG A 79 -30.90 -24.39 3.43
N VAL A 80 -31.08 -23.96 2.18
CA VAL A 80 -32.28 -23.24 1.74
C VAL A 80 -33.33 -24.27 1.32
N ASP A 81 -34.55 -24.19 1.87
CA ASP A 81 -35.65 -25.09 1.52
C ASP A 81 -36.63 -24.43 0.54
N GLN A 82 -37.14 -23.25 0.88
CA GLN A 82 -38.10 -22.51 0.07
C GLN A 82 -37.87 -21.00 0.20
N GLY A 83 -37.79 -20.31 -0.95
CA GLY A 83 -37.60 -18.86 -1.01
C GLY A 83 -38.73 -18.11 -1.70
N TRP A 84 -38.72 -16.79 -1.57
CA TRP A 84 -39.61 -15.86 -2.27
C TRP A 84 -38.87 -14.59 -2.70
N ASN A 85 -39.41 -13.89 -3.69
CA ASN A 85 -38.84 -12.68 -4.33
C ASN A 85 -37.43 -12.88 -4.91
N ALA A 86 -36.96 -14.12 -5.01
CA ALA A 86 -35.73 -14.54 -5.67
C ALA A 86 -35.83 -16.02 -6.06
N THR A 87 -35.09 -16.44 -7.07
CA THR A 87 -34.90 -17.86 -7.40
C THR A 87 -33.61 -18.34 -6.77
N PHE A 88 -33.70 -19.38 -5.93
CA PHE A 88 -32.57 -19.91 -5.18
C PHE A 88 -32.02 -21.20 -5.80
N SER A 89 -30.70 -21.34 -5.74
CA SER A 89 -30.01 -22.61 -5.91
C SER A 89 -28.90 -22.75 -4.88
N GLN A 90 -28.59 -23.98 -4.50
CA GLN A 90 -27.53 -24.26 -3.54
C GLN A 90 -26.71 -25.49 -3.99
N SER A 91 -25.40 -25.35 -3.99
CA SER A 91 -24.45 -26.44 -4.23
C SER A 91 -23.44 -26.48 -3.10
N GLY A 92 -23.43 -27.59 -2.34
CA GLY A 92 -22.65 -27.69 -1.11
C GLY A 92 -23.03 -26.58 -0.13
N SER A 93 -22.05 -25.80 0.32
CA SER A 93 -22.23 -24.65 1.20
C SER A 93 -22.63 -23.37 0.47
N THR A 94 -22.46 -23.28 -0.85
CA THR A 94 -22.64 -22.04 -1.61
C THR A 94 -24.08 -21.89 -2.07
N VAL A 95 -24.69 -20.76 -1.74
CA VAL A 95 -26.04 -20.36 -2.13
C VAL A 95 -25.95 -19.28 -3.20
N SER A 96 -26.85 -19.35 -4.19
CA SER A 96 -27.08 -18.32 -5.18
C SER A 96 -28.57 -17.95 -5.18
N ALA A 97 -28.88 -16.65 -5.14
CA ALA A 97 -30.21 -16.10 -5.25
C ALA A 97 -30.24 -15.07 -6.39
N ALA A 98 -31.04 -15.32 -7.43
CA ALA A 98 -31.20 -14.42 -8.57
C ALA A 98 -32.54 -13.69 -8.54
N ASN A 99 -32.58 -12.49 -9.10
CA ASN A 99 -33.80 -11.67 -9.18
C ASN A 99 -34.96 -12.41 -9.84
N ALA A 100 -36.18 -12.15 -9.38
CA ALA A 100 -37.40 -12.47 -10.11
C ALA A 100 -37.58 -11.50 -11.29
N ASP A 101 -38.45 -11.85 -12.24
CA ASP A 101 -38.64 -11.08 -13.48
C ASP A 101 -39.01 -9.61 -13.27
N TYR A 102 -39.63 -9.28 -12.13
CA TYR A 102 -40.12 -7.94 -11.83
C TYR A 102 -39.19 -7.08 -10.94
N ASN A 103 -38.15 -7.66 -10.33
CA ASN A 103 -37.31 -6.95 -9.34
C ASN A 103 -35.81 -6.92 -9.70
N GLY A 104 -35.46 -7.13 -10.97
CA GLY A 104 -34.08 -7.09 -11.42
C GLY A 104 -33.43 -5.71 -11.42
N ALA A 105 -34.20 -4.66 -11.77
CA ALA A 105 -33.67 -3.30 -11.84
C ALA A 105 -33.53 -2.67 -10.45
N VAL A 106 -32.31 -2.32 -10.07
CA VAL A 106 -31.98 -1.66 -8.79
C VAL A 106 -31.08 -0.46 -9.08
N GLY A 107 -31.64 0.75 -8.96
CA GLY A 107 -30.88 1.99 -9.10
C GLY A 107 -29.77 2.13 -8.06
N THR A 108 -28.87 3.09 -8.24
CA THR A 108 -27.91 3.48 -7.19
C THR A 108 -28.64 3.89 -5.91
N ASN A 109 -28.19 3.38 -4.78
CA ASN A 109 -28.84 3.41 -3.46
C ASN A 109 -30.23 2.75 -3.41
N GLY A 110 -30.66 2.07 -4.47
CA GLY A 110 -31.88 1.28 -4.48
C GLY A 110 -31.73 0.00 -3.69
N THR A 111 -32.86 -0.48 -3.13
CA THR A 111 -32.90 -1.71 -2.33
C THR A 111 -33.86 -2.74 -2.92
N VAL A 112 -33.50 -4.01 -2.80
CA VAL A 112 -34.40 -5.15 -3.01
C VAL A 112 -34.33 -6.08 -1.82
N THR A 113 -35.48 -6.58 -1.39
CA THR A 113 -35.59 -7.52 -0.27
C THR A 113 -36.19 -8.83 -0.73
N PHE A 114 -35.53 -9.92 -0.38
CA PHE A 114 -35.98 -11.28 -0.61
C PHE A 114 -35.81 -12.11 0.66
N GLY A 115 -36.38 -13.31 0.70
CA GLY A 115 -36.35 -14.14 1.90
C GLY A 115 -36.49 -15.62 1.60
N PHE A 116 -36.18 -16.43 2.61
CA PHE A 116 -36.30 -17.88 2.52
C PHE A 116 -36.46 -18.52 3.91
N ASN A 117 -37.06 -19.72 3.90
CA ASN A 117 -36.98 -20.67 4.99
C ASN A 117 -35.83 -21.63 4.73
N GLY A 118 -35.09 -21.97 5.78
CA GLY A 118 -33.98 -22.91 5.72
C GLY A 118 -33.88 -23.81 6.94
N THR A 119 -33.04 -24.84 6.82
CA THR A 119 -32.75 -25.81 7.87
C THR A 119 -31.29 -25.73 8.31
N TRP A 120 -30.99 -26.21 9.53
CA TRP A 120 -29.64 -26.35 10.07
C TRP A 120 -29.54 -27.59 10.96
N THR A 121 -28.37 -28.22 11.03
CA THR A 121 -28.17 -29.49 11.77
C THR A 121 -27.31 -29.36 13.04
N GLY A 122 -26.60 -28.24 13.23
CA GLY A 122 -25.79 -27.98 14.43
C GLY A 122 -25.96 -26.58 15.00
N SER A 123 -25.59 -25.55 14.24
CA SER A 123 -25.78 -24.14 14.62
C SER A 123 -26.16 -23.31 13.39
N ASN A 124 -26.69 -22.10 13.62
CA ASN A 124 -27.10 -21.19 12.55
C ASN A 124 -26.35 -19.85 12.60
N PRO A 125 -25.03 -19.84 12.36
CA PRO A 125 -24.28 -18.59 12.25
C PRO A 125 -24.73 -17.79 11.03
N THR A 126 -24.78 -16.46 11.19
CA THR A 126 -25.07 -15.54 10.08
C THR A 126 -23.95 -15.64 9.03
N PRO A 127 -24.26 -15.81 7.73
CA PRO A 127 -23.25 -15.86 6.68
C PRO A 127 -22.45 -14.58 6.60
N THR A 128 -21.20 -14.70 6.15
CA THR A 128 -20.33 -13.58 5.80
C THR A 128 -19.81 -13.79 4.38
N GLY A 129 -19.38 -12.71 3.70
CA GLY A 129 -18.88 -12.81 2.33
C GLY A 129 -19.98 -12.92 1.27
N PHE A 130 -20.94 -11.99 1.30
CA PHE A 130 -21.90 -11.85 0.21
C PHE A 130 -21.23 -11.28 -1.02
N ALA A 131 -21.69 -11.67 -2.20
CA ALA A 131 -21.36 -11.04 -3.47
C ALA A 131 -22.62 -10.82 -4.29
N VAL A 132 -22.66 -9.76 -5.11
CA VAL A 132 -23.73 -9.47 -6.05
C VAL A 132 -23.13 -9.36 -7.44
N ASN A 133 -23.70 -10.11 -8.39
CA ASN A 133 -23.20 -10.23 -9.76
C ASN A 133 -21.72 -10.62 -9.82
N GLY A 134 -21.28 -11.46 -8.87
CA GLY A 134 -19.89 -11.91 -8.77
C GLY A 134 -18.94 -10.94 -8.06
N VAL A 135 -19.42 -9.79 -7.57
CA VAL A 135 -18.62 -8.77 -6.86
C VAL A 135 -18.94 -8.80 -5.36
N ALA A 136 -17.93 -8.89 -4.50
CA ALA A 136 -18.13 -8.92 -3.06
C ALA A 136 -18.81 -7.65 -2.51
N CYS A 137 -19.84 -7.83 -1.67
CA CYS A 137 -20.53 -6.77 -0.95
C CYS A 137 -19.82 -6.47 0.35
N THR A 138 -19.16 -5.32 0.42
CA THR A 138 -18.40 -4.85 1.58
C THR A 138 -19.17 -3.87 2.46
N GLY A 139 -20.43 -3.57 2.14
CA GLY A 139 -21.32 -2.81 3.02
C GLY A 139 -21.22 -1.28 2.95
N GLY A 140 -20.43 -0.72 2.03
CA GLY A 140 -20.26 0.73 1.91
C GLY A 140 -20.38 1.25 0.47
N THR A 141 -21.16 2.33 0.31
CA THR A 141 -20.85 3.45 -0.59
C THR A 141 -20.04 4.41 0.23
N THR A 142 -19.04 5.06 -0.36
CA THR A 142 -18.56 6.35 0.14
C THR A 142 -19.65 7.40 -0.15
N PRO A 143 -20.34 8.00 0.85
CA PRO A 143 -21.31 9.06 0.57
C PRO A 143 -20.60 10.37 0.24
N THR A 144 -21.04 11.05 -0.83
CA THR A 144 -20.74 12.46 -1.06
C THR A 144 -21.53 13.31 -0.04
N THR A 145 -20.84 14.12 0.75
CA THR A 145 -21.43 14.96 1.81
C THR A 145 -22.36 16.06 1.25
N ALA A 146 -23.38 16.44 2.02
CA ALA A 146 -24.38 17.45 1.70
C ALA A 146 -23.79 18.89 1.55
N PRO A 147 -24.46 19.81 0.81
CA PRO A 147 -23.98 21.19 0.61
C PRO A 147 -23.99 22.02 1.91
N PRO A 148 -23.11 23.03 2.05
CA PRO A 148 -22.99 23.83 3.26
C PRO A 148 -24.19 24.77 3.49
N THR A 149 -24.64 24.87 4.74
CA THR A 149 -25.63 25.84 5.22
C THR A 149 -24.94 27.11 5.72
N THR A 150 -24.65 28.06 4.84
CA THR A 150 -24.43 29.47 5.22
C THR A 150 -25.10 30.38 4.19
N ALA A 151 -25.88 31.35 4.68
CA ALA A 151 -26.67 32.26 3.85
C ALA A 151 -25.79 33.29 3.11
N PRO A 152 -25.99 33.53 1.80
CA PRO A 152 -25.30 34.59 1.06
C PRO A 152 -25.75 36.00 1.49
N PRO A 153 -24.89 37.04 1.36
CA PRO A 153 -25.28 38.42 1.62
C PRO A 153 -26.31 38.89 0.59
N THR A 154 -27.34 39.57 1.06
CA THR A 154 -28.41 40.17 0.25
C THR A 154 -27.91 41.43 -0.45
N THR A 155 -27.68 41.34 -1.76
CA THR A 155 -27.67 42.51 -2.65
C THR A 155 -28.64 42.28 -3.81
N ALA A 156 -29.36 43.33 -4.20
CA ALA A 156 -30.46 43.26 -5.15
C ALA A 156 -29.96 42.97 -6.59
N PRO A 157 -30.71 42.20 -7.41
CA PRO A 157 -30.32 41.86 -8.78
C PRO A 157 -30.28 43.09 -9.72
N PRO A 158 -29.39 43.10 -10.74
CA PRO A 158 -29.41 44.10 -11.81
C PRO A 158 -30.62 43.92 -12.74
N THR A 159 -31.21 45.02 -13.20
CA THR A 159 -32.43 45.06 -14.03
C THR A 159 -32.21 45.06 -15.54
N THR A 160 -31.16 44.41 -16.05
CA THR A 160 -30.89 44.37 -17.50
C THR A 160 -30.98 42.94 -18.06
N PRO A 161 -31.83 42.68 -19.08
CA PRO A 161 -31.92 41.38 -19.73
C PRO A 161 -30.60 40.98 -20.40
N PRO A 162 -30.21 39.68 -20.36
CA PRO A 162 -29.05 39.21 -21.09
C PRO A 162 -29.29 39.25 -22.61
N PRO A 163 -28.24 39.51 -23.43
CA PRO A 163 -28.37 39.52 -24.87
C PRO A 163 -28.65 38.10 -25.40
N THR A 164 -29.66 38.00 -26.26
CA THR A 164 -30.04 36.78 -26.96
C THR A 164 -29.17 36.58 -28.20
N THR A 165 -28.05 35.88 -28.06
CA THR A 165 -27.35 35.27 -29.20
C THR A 165 -27.65 33.77 -29.24
N PRO A 166 -28.07 33.21 -30.40
CA PRO A 166 -28.29 31.77 -30.54
C PRO A 166 -27.03 30.95 -30.26
N PRO A 167 -27.15 29.73 -29.71
CA PRO A 167 -26.01 28.85 -29.51
C PRO A 167 -25.36 28.47 -30.86
N PRO A 168 -24.02 28.26 -30.89
CA PRO A 168 -23.33 27.75 -32.07
C PRO A 168 -23.88 26.36 -32.44
N THR A 169 -24.32 26.19 -33.68
CA THR A 169 -24.88 24.94 -34.22
C THR A 169 -23.81 23.97 -34.72
N THR A 170 -22.72 23.77 -33.97
CA THR A 170 -21.74 22.73 -34.31
C THR A 170 -22.23 21.40 -33.74
N PRO A 171 -22.49 20.37 -34.58
CA PRO A 171 -22.87 19.05 -34.08
C PRO A 171 -21.77 18.47 -33.17
N PRO A 172 -22.12 17.67 -32.15
CA PRO A 172 -21.14 16.87 -31.42
C PRO A 172 -20.33 16.02 -32.41
N PRO A 173 -19.03 15.80 -32.21
CA PRO A 173 -18.26 14.88 -33.03
C PRO A 173 -18.94 13.50 -33.01
N THR A 174 -19.39 13.03 -34.17
CA THR A 174 -20.08 11.75 -34.35
C THR A 174 -19.13 10.56 -34.50
N THR A 175 -17.89 10.69 -34.04
CA THR A 175 -16.93 9.57 -34.08
C THR A 175 -17.15 8.70 -32.84
N PRO A 176 -17.49 7.41 -33.01
CA PRO A 176 -17.50 6.47 -31.90
C PRO A 176 -16.13 6.48 -31.19
N PRO A 177 -16.08 6.22 -29.86
CA PRO A 177 -14.81 5.99 -29.18
C PRO A 177 -13.99 4.97 -29.97
N PRO A 178 -12.68 5.16 -30.15
CA PRO A 178 -11.85 4.19 -30.86
C PRO A 178 -12.04 2.82 -30.20
N THR A 179 -12.52 1.84 -30.96
CA THR A 179 -12.75 0.47 -30.47
C THR A 179 -11.46 -0.34 -30.36
N THR A 180 -10.33 0.22 -30.83
CA THR A 180 -9.02 -0.38 -30.70
C THR A 180 -8.42 -0.06 -29.33
N PRO A 181 -8.06 -1.06 -28.52
CA PRO A 181 -7.35 -0.84 -27.25
C PRO A 181 -6.08 0.00 -27.49
N PRO A 182 -5.77 0.98 -26.62
CA PRO A 182 -4.55 1.76 -26.74
C PRO A 182 -3.31 0.86 -26.72
N PRO A 183 -2.28 1.14 -27.53
CA PRO A 183 -1.17 0.22 -27.71
C PRO A 183 -0.35 0.05 -26.43
N SER A 184 0.11 -1.17 -26.14
CA SER A 184 1.18 -1.41 -25.16
C SER A 184 2.51 -0.84 -25.67
N GLY A 185 3.42 -0.51 -24.77
CA GLY A 185 4.69 0.12 -25.16
C GLY A 185 5.83 -0.06 -24.16
N SER A 186 7.07 -0.01 -24.66
CA SER A 186 8.29 0.01 -23.86
C SER A 186 8.61 1.40 -23.31
N THR A 187 7.99 2.45 -23.83
CA THR A 187 8.06 3.81 -23.29
C THR A 187 6.68 4.44 -23.38
N LEU A 188 6.15 4.90 -22.25
CA LEU A 188 4.86 5.56 -22.14
C LEU A 188 5.02 6.89 -21.39
N TYR A 189 4.28 7.90 -21.81
CA TYR A 189 4.27 9.23 -21.19
C TYR A 189 2.92 9.50 -20.55
N VAL A 190 2.97 9.97 -19.32
CA VAL A 190 1.80 10.32 -18.50
C VAL A 190 1.84 11.82 -18.22
N ALA A 191 0.75 12.54 -18.45
CA ALA A 191 0.63 13.98 -18.18
C ALA A 191 -0.72 14.28 -17.50
N THR A 192 -0.82 15.42 -16.81
CA THR A 192 -2.05 15.84 -16.12
C THR A 192 -3.24 16.06 -17.06
N ASN A 193 -2.97 16.38 -18.33
CA ASN A 193 -3.96 16.50 -19.39
C ASN A 193 -4.06 15.24 -20.28
N GLY A 194 -3.41 14.14 -19.89
CA GLY A 194 -3.45 12.89 -20.65
C GLY A 194 -4.81 12.20 -20.56
N SER A 195 -5.17 11.41 -21.58
CA SER A 195 -6.42 10.64 -21.60
C SER A 195 -6.15 9.14 -21.66
N ALA A 196 -7.01 8.32 -21.05
CA ALA A 196 -6.75 6.88 -20.94
C ALA A 196 -6.66 6.17 -22.30
N GLY A 197 -7.38 6.70 -23.30
CA GLY A 197 -7.37 6.22 -24.69
C GLY A 197 -6.20 6.72 -25.53
N ALA A 198 -5.38 7.64 -25.02
CA ALA A 198 -4.26 8.21 -25.77
C ALA A 198 -3.16 7.18 -26.03
N ALA A 199 -2.38 7.44 -27.09
CA ALA A 199 -1.29 6.57 -27.51
C ALA A 199 -0.19 6.42 -26.44
N GLY A 200 -0.08 7.34 -25.49
CA GLY A 200 0.97 7.31 -24.47
C GLY A 200 2.32 7.78 -25.00
N THR A 201 2.33 8.55 -26.10
CA THR A 201 3.54 9.22 -26.60
C THR A 201 3.70 10.58 -25.93
N GLN A 202 4.87 11.22 -26.03
CA GLN A 202 5.08 12.53 -25.43
C GLN A 202 4.13 13.61 -25.98
N ALA A 203 3.75 13.51 -27.26
CA ALA A 203 2.80 14.42 -27.92
C ALA A 203 1.33 14.06 -27.65
N ASN A 204 1.04 12.81 -27.25
CA ASN A 204 -0.30 12.33 -26.94
C ASN A 204 -0.27 11.45 -25.66
N PRO A 205 -0.03 12.07 -24.49
CA PRO A 205 0.21 11.35 -23.24
C PRO A 205 -1.06 10.67 -22.70
N THR A 206 -0.88 9.57 -21.99
CA THR A 206 -1.97 8.81 -21.36
C THR A 206 -2.12 9.12 -19.87
N THR A 207 -3.08 8.49 -19.19
CA THR A 207 -3.21 8.56 -17.73
C THR A 207 -2.27 7.56 -17.04
N LEU A 208 -1.96 7.80 -15.77
CA LEU A 208 -1.09 6.92 -14.97
C LEU A 208 -1.63 5.48 -14.92
N ALA A 209 -2.93 5.33 -14.61
CA ALA A 209 -3.59 4.02 -14.54
C ALA A 209 -3.51 3.27 -15.89
N SER A 210 -3.75 3.95 -17.02
CA SER A 210 -3.62 3.36 -18.35
C SER A 210 -2.17 2.96 -18.65
N ALA A 211 -1.18 3.78 -18.29
CA ALA A 211 0.22 3.44 -18.52
C ALA A 211 0.68 2.19 -17.75
N ILE A 212 0.24 2.03 -16.49
CA ILE A 212 0.61 0.89 -15.63
C ILE A 212 0.17 -0.45 -16.22
N THR A 213 -1.00 -0.50 -16.85
CA THR A 213 -1.52 -1.74 -17.47
C THR A 213 -0.87 -2.04 -18.82
N ARG A 214 -0.31 -1.02 -19.49
CA ARG A 214 0.20 -1.10 -20.87
C ARG A 214 1.72 -1.21 -20.98
N VAL A 215 2.46 -0.86 -19.93
CA VAL A 215 3.92 -0.93 -19.97
C VAL A 215 4.40 -2.38 -20.02
N THR A 216 5.28 -2.69 -20.98
CA THR A 216 5.88 -4.03 -21.11
C THR A 216 7.01 -4.22 -20.09
N ALA A 217 7.40 -5.48 -19.83
CA ALA A 217 8.58 -5.75 -18.99
C ALA A 217 9.83 -5.05 -19.54
N GLY A 218 10.63 -4.44 -18.66
CA GLY A 218 11.76 -3.58 -19.03
C GLY A 218 11.38 -2.18 -19.52
N GLY A 219 10.09 -1.91 -19.73
CA GLY A 219 9.59 -0.63 -20.20
C GLY A 219 9.60 0.47 -19.13
N THR A 220 9.46 1.72 -19.58
CA THR A 220 9.46 2.92 -18.73
C THR A 220 8.19 3.73 -18.93
N ILE A 221 7.54 4.07 -17.82
CA ILE A 221 6.52 5.10 -17.75
C ILE A 221 7.22 6.37 -17.26
N TYR A 222 7.16 7.43 -18.06
CA TYR A 222 7.59 8.77 -17.68
C TYR A 222 6.39 9.62 -17.26
N VAL A 223 6.38 10.02 -16.00
CA VAL A 223 5.37 10.90 -15.41
C VAL A 223 5.85 12.34 -15.53
N ARG A 224 5.12 13.16 -16.27
CA ARG A 224 5.46 14.56 -16.53
C ARG A 224 5.16 15.44 -15.33
N ALA A 225 5.76 16.63 -15.29
CA ALA A 225 5.53 17.63 -14.26
C ALA A 225 4.04 17.97 -14.14
N GLY A 226 3.62 18.25 -12.92
CA GLY A 226 2.26 18.65 -12.59
C GLY A 226 1.73 17.94 -11.35
N THR A 227 0.59 18.41 -10.89
CA THR A 227 -0.17 17.80 -9.79
C THR A 227 -1.28 16.94 -10.38
N TYR A 228 -1.20 15.65 -10.12
CA TYR A 228 -2.21 14.67 -10.48
C TYR A 228 -3.17 14.53 -9.31
N ASN A 229 -4.35 15.13 -9.44
CA ASN A 229 -5.40 15.05 -8.42
C ASN A 229 -6.12 13.71 -8.56
N LEU A 230 -5.85 12.81 -7.63
CA LEU A 230 -6.31 11.42 -7.64
C LEU A 230 -7.28 11.22 -6.49
N ALA A 231 -8.44 10.63 -6.77
CA ALA A 231 -9.45 10.32 -5.76
C ALA A 231 -9.47 8.84 -5.35
N GLN A 232 -8.60 8.03 -5.97
CA GLN A 232 -8.56 6.57 -5.80
C GLN A 232 -7.13 6.07 -5.82
N THR A 233 -6.89 4.96 -5.13
CA THR A 233 -5.60 4.28 -5.03
C THR A 233 -5.06 3.97 -6.42
N VAL A 234 -3.80 4.30 -6.66
CA VAL A 234 -3.09 3.86 -7.86
C VAL A 234 -2.46 2.51 -7.56
N THR A 235 -3.01 1.44 -8.15
CA THR A 235 -2.53 0.09 -7.89
C THR A 235 -1.66 -0.43 -9.04
N ILE A 236 -0.46 -0.90 -8.70
CA ILE A 236 0.31 -1.83 -9.52
C ILE A 236 -0.02 -3.23 -9.01
N GLU A 237 -0.92 -3.90 -9.73
CA GLU A 237 -1.54 -5.15 -9.28
C GLU A 237 -0.54 -6.28 -9.00
N PRO A 238 -0.86 -7.22 -8.07
CA PRO A 238 -0.13 -8.46 -7.94
C PRO A 238 -0.05 -9.17 -9.30
N GLY A 239 1.12 -9.67 -9.67
CA GLY A 239 1.33 -10.33 -10.95
C GLY A 239 1.63 -9.37 -12.12
N ASN A 240 1.38 -8.07 -11.98
CA ASN A 240 1.90 -7.07 -12.92
C ASN A 240 3.40 -6.86 -12.63
N ASN A 241 4.22 -7.81 -13.05
CA ASN A 241 5.63 -7.88 -12.68
C ASN A 241 6.54 -7.47 -13.85
N GLY A 242 7.70 -6.92 -13.52
CA GLY A 242 8.88 -7.03 -14.37
C GLY A 242 9.59 -8.37 -14.16
N THR A 243 10.86 -8.42 -14.55
CA THR A 243 11.77 -9.53 -14.18
C THR A 243 13.07 -8.95 -13.62
N ALA A 244 13.93 -9.81 -13.06
CA ALA A 244 15.25 -9.40 -12.56
C ALA A 244 16.10 -8.69 -13.64
N SER A 245 16.00 -9.13 -14.91
CA SER A 245 16.70 -8.54 -16.05
C SER A 245 15.90 -7.46 -16.79
N ALA A 246 14.59 -7.36 -16.56
CA ALA A 246 13.68 -6.44 -17.25
C ALA A 246 12.69 -5.81 -16.26
N ARG A 247 13.23 -5.05 -15.29
CA ARG A 247 12.45 -4.30 -14.30
C ARG A 247 11.58 -3.26 -15.01
N LYS A 248 10.28 -3.19 -14.68
CA LYS A 248 9.39 -2.11 -15.14
C LYS A 248 9.72 -0.83 -14.39
N LYS A 249 9.63 0.32 -15.04
CA LYS A 249 10.04 1.61 -14.46
C LYS A 249 8.86 2.57 -14.45
N LEU A 250 8.63 3.23 -13.31
CA LEU A 250 7.69 4.32 -13.13
C LEU A 250 8.48 5.54 -12.62
N PHE A 251 8.90 6.38 -13.56
CA PHE A 251 9.85 7.44 -13.29
C PHE A 251 9.20 8.81 -13.48
N ALA A 252 9.53 9.75 -12.62
CA ALA A 252 9.45 11.16 -12.99
C ALA A 252 10.25 11.38 -14.28
N TYR A 253 9.70 12.19 -15.17
CA TYR A 253 10.45 12.62 -16.35
C TYR A 253 11.71 13.39 -15.91
N PRO A 254 12.87 13.22 -16.57
CA PRO A 254 14.12 13.82 -16.12
C PRO A 254 14.02 15.33 -15.87
N GLY A 255 14.40 15.77 -14.67
CA GLY A 255 14.33 17.18 -14.24
C GLY A 255 12.95 17.66 -13.79
N GLU A 256 11.90 16.85 -13.95
CA GLU A 256 10.54 17.18 -13.54
C GLU A 256 10.20 16.56 -12.18
N LYS A 257 9.27 17.18 -11.44
CA LYS A 257 8.82 16.76 -10.10
C LYS A 257 7.29 16.54 -10.09
N PRO A 258 6.80 15.40 -10.59
CA PRO A 258 5.38 15.09 -10.55
C PRO A 258 4.90 14.87 -9.11
N VAL A 259 3.69 15.37 -8.81
CA VAL A 259 3.02 15.18 -7.52
C VAL A 259 1.77 14.34 -7.74
N LEU A 260 1.72 13.16 -7.12
CA LEU A 260 0.49 12.38 -6.98
C LEU A 260 -0.22 12.87 -5.71
N ASN A 261 -1.24 13.69 -5.89
CA ASN A 261 -1.98 14.31 -4.79
C ASN A 261 -3.31 13.59 -4.60
N PHE A 262 -3.48 13.01 -3.42
CA PHE A 262 -4.63 12.21 -3.05
C PHE A 262 -5.60 12.93 -2.11
N SER A 263 -5.56 14.27 -2.04
CA SER A 263 -6.37 15.07 -1.10
C SER A 263 -7.89 14.89 -1.20
N ALA A 264 -8.37 14.22 -2.25
CA ALA A 264 -9.78 13.85 -2.41
C ALA A 264 -10.15 12.57 -1.63
N MET A 265 -9.18 11.81 -1.12
CA MET A 265 -9.41 10.67 -0.24
C MET A 265 -9.73 11.11 1.18
N SER A 266 -10.72 10.47 1.79
CA SER A 266 -10.89 10.48 3.24
C SER A 266 -9.87 9.55 3.91
N GLU A 267 -9.60 9.77 5.18
CA GLU A 267 -8.86 8.80 5.98
C GLU A 267 -9.61 7.47 6.06
N ASP A 268 -9.00 6.39 5.57
CA ASP A 268 -9.55 5.04 5.51
C ASP A 268 -8.43 4.04 5.13
N PRO A 269 -8.27 2.89 5.81
CA PRO A 269 -7.22 1.90 5.51
C PRO A 269 -7.21 1.33 4.07
N ALA A 270 -8.26 1.55 3.28
CA ALA A 270 -8.28 1.20 1.85
C ALA A 270 -7.73 2.31 0.94
N ASN A 271 -7.64 3.55 1.43
CA ASN A 271 -7.31 4.76 0.67
C ASN A 271 -5.79 5.03 0.60
N ARG A 272 -5.03 4.02 0.22
CA ARG A 272 -3.59 4.13 -0.03
C ARG A 272 -3.32 5.02 -1.25
N GLY A 273 -2.18 5.70 -1.28
CA GLY A 273 -1.78 6.50 -2.45
C GLY A 273 -1.36 5.59 -3.62
N LEU A 274 -0.11 5.17 -3.62
CA LEU A 274 0.45 4.22 -4.59
C LEU A 274 0.61 2.83 -3.95
N ALA A 275 -0.19 1.86 -4.37
CA ALA A 275 -0.06 0.47 -3.96
C ALA A 275 0.80 -0.34 -4.94
N LEU A 276 2.07 -0.56 -4.59
CA LEU A 276 3.04 -1.36 -5.33
C LEU A 276 2.97 -2.84 -4.93
N ASN A 277 1.96 -3.55 -5.46
CA ASN A 277 1.76 -4.98 -5.19
C ASN A 277 2.48 -5.89 -6.21
N GLY A 278 2.84 -5.35 -7.38
CA GLY A 278 3.71 -6.00 -8.35
C GLY A 278 5.17 -6.11 -7.90
N SER A 279 5.90 -7.04 -8.48
CA SER A 279 7.32 -7.32 -8.23
C SER A 279 8.21 -6.87 -9.39
N TYR A 280 9.48 -6.60 -9.12
CA TYR A 280 10.43 -6.08 -10.11
C TYR A 280 9.94 -4.80 -10.79
N TRP A 281 9.63 -3.80 -9.96
CA TRP A 281 9.43 -2.41 -10.36
C TRP A 281 10.54 -1.50 -9.83
N HIS A 282 10.79 -0.41 -10.56
CA HIS A 282 11.60 0.72 -10.13
C HIS A 282 10.71 1.96 -10.14
N VAL A 283 10.35 2.45 -8.97
CA VAL A 283 9.63 3.72 -8.82
C VAL A 283 10.65 4.79 -8.48
N GLN A 284 10.69 5.89 -9.25
CA GLN A 284 11.70 6.92 -9.05
C GLN A 284 11.17 8.35 -9.16
N GLY A 285 11.54 9.21 -8.21
CA GLY A 285 11.38 10.67 -8.34
C GLY A 285 9.97 11.23 -8.16
N LEU A 286 9.03 10.41 -7.68
CA LEU A 286 7.64 10.83 -7.47
C LEU A 286 7.45 11.44 -6.08
N ILE A 287 6.64 12.49 -5.99
CA ILE A 287 6.06 12.96 -4.73
C ILE A 287 4.68 12.33 -4.58
N VAL A 288 4.41 11.70 -3.44
CA VAL A 288 3.10 11.12 -3.10
C VAL A 288 2.60 11.77 -1.82
N GLU A 289 1.44 12.43 -1.91
CA GLU A 289 0.95 13.21 -0.78
C GLU A 289 -0.55 13.08 -0.57
N ARG A 290 -0.95 13.28 0.69
CA ARG A 290 -2.35 13.39 1.13
C ARG A 290 -3.19 12.15 0.85
N ALA A 291 -2.59 10.96 0.81
CA ALA A 291 -3.34 9.72 0.80
C ALA A 291 -4.18 9.58 2.08
N GLY A 292 -5.31 8.88 1.97
CA GLY A 292 -6.20 8.57 3.09
C GLY A 292 -5.68 7.44 4.00
N ASP A 293 -4.60 6.80 3.60
CA ASP A 293 -3.83 5.81 4.36
C ASP A 293 -2.34 6.04 3.97
N ASN A 294 -1.55 4.97 3.84
CA ASN A 294 -0.15 5.05 3.46
C ASN A 294 0.04 5.81 2.14
N GLY A 295 1.09 6.62 2.07
CA GLY A 295 1.48 7.29 0.82
C GLY A 295 1.85 6.26 -0.25
N ILE A 296 2.89 5.46 0.02
CA ILE A 296 3.30 4.33 -0.81
C ILE A 296 3.19 3.04 -0.01
N PHE A 297 2.35 2.12 -0.44
CA PHE A 297 2.25 0.78 0.13
C PHE A 297 2.98 -0.22 -0.77
N VAL A 298 3.86 -1.05 -0.22
CA VAL A 298 4.66 -2.03 -0.97
C VAL A 298 4.31 -3.44 -0.50
N GLY A 299 3.48 -4.11 -1.28
CA GLY A 299 3.12 -5.51 -1.07
C GLY A 299 3.93 -6.50 -1.93
N GLY A 300 4.58 -6.02 -2.99
CA GLY A 300 5.40 -6.82 -3.89
C GLY A 300 6.85 -7.01 -3.41
N SER A 301 7.62 -7.75 -4.20
CA SER A 301 9.02 -8.08 -3.90
C SER A 301 9.99 -7.63 -4.99
N ASN A 302 11.28 -7.53 -4.65
CA ASN A 302 12.36 -7.18 -5.59
C ASN A 302 12.19 -5.79 -6.24
N ASN A 303 11.50 -4.87 -5.57
CA ASN A 303 11.27 -3.52 -6.06
C ASN A 303 12.37 -2.55 -5.61
N ILE A 304 12.52 -1.46 -6.36
CA ILE A 304 13.37 -0.32 -6.00
C ILE A 304 12.45 0.91 -5.91
N ILE A 305 12.47 1.59 -4.77
CA ILE A 305 11.73 2.83 -4.53
C ILE A 305 12.77 3.89 -4.24
N GLU A 306 13.04 4.76 -5.22
CA GLU A 306 14.21 5.63 -5.23
C GLU A 306 13.84 7.10 -5.35
N ARG A 307 14.42 7.97 -4.52
CA ARG A 307 14.18 9.43 -4.61
C ARG A 307 12.69 9.81 -4.60
N THR A 308 11.86 9.04 -3.91
CA THR A 308 10.46 9.39 -3.67
C THR A 308 10.34 10.30 -2.46
N VAL A 309 9.31 11.13 -2.44
CA VAL A 309 8.91 11.91 -1.26
C VAL A 309 7.50 11.49 -0.86
N THR A 310 7.30 11.07 0.38
CA THR A 310 5.97 10.77 0.93
C THR A 310 5.63 11.75 2.04
N ARG A 311 4.54 12.51 1.87
CA ARG A 311 4.20 13.56 2.85
C ARG A 311 2.72 13.83 3.06
N PHE A 312 2.36 14.30 4.24
CA PHE A 312 0.98 14.70 4.57
C PHE A 312 -0.06 13.59 4.36
N ASN A 313 0.36 12.33 4.37
CA ASN A 313 -0.54 11.18 4.27
C ASN A 313 -1.19 10.89 5.63
N ARG A 314 -2.32 10.18 5.64
CA ARG A 314 -3.11 9.86 6.83
C ARG A 314 -2.75 8.53 7.50
N ASP A 315 -1.58 8.01 7.17
CA ASP A 315 -0.89 6.88 7.80
C ASP A 315 0.58 7.00 7.36
N SER A 316 1.40 5.99 7.64
CA SER A 316 2.82 5.89 7.32
C SER A 316 3.12 6.32 5.89
N GLY A 317 4.12 7.18 5.71
CA GLY A 317 4.45 7.71 4.39
C GLY A 317 4.77 6.61 3.38
N LEU A 318 5.64 5.65 3.74
CA LEU A 318 5.93 4.46 2.94
C LEU A 318 5.94 3.21 3.82
N GLN A 319 5.06 2.25 3.53
CA GLN A 319 4.89 1.02 4.29
C GLN A 319 5.12 -0.23 3.45
N LEU A 320 5.90 -1.19 3.95
CA LEU A 320 5.98 -2.57 3.45
C LEU A 320 5.12 -3.46 4.36
N SER A 321 4.19 -4.21 3.77
CA SER A 321 3.44 -5.26 4.47
C SER A 321 2.73 -6.17 3.46
N ARG A 322 2.19 -7.31 3.92
CA ARG A 322 1.47 -8.24 3.04
C ARG A 322 0.24 -7.58 2.40
N ILE A 323 -0.09 -7.99 1.18
CA ILE A 323 -1.17 -7.40 0.38
C ILE A 323 -2.56 -7.64 1.02
N ALA A 324 -2.80 -8.86 1.52
CA ALA A 324 -4.06 -9.25 2.13
C ALA A 324 -3.82 -10.10 3.39
N SER A 325 -4.80 -10.16 4.29
CA SER A 325 -4.71 -10.97 5.52
C SER A 325 -4.52 -12.47 5.25
N SER A 326 -4.94 -12.95 4.07
CA SER A 326 -4.74 -14.31 3.58
C SER A 326 -3.41 -14.55 2.85
N THR A 327 -2.61 -13.49 2.60
CA THR A 327 -1.32 -13.64 1.90
C THR A 327 -0.37 -14.53 2.72
N PRO A 328 0.06 -15.67 2.15
CA PRO A 328 1.00 -16.58 2.81
C PRO A 328 2.33 -15.92 3.17
N ARG A 329 3.01 -16.43 4.21
CA ARG A 329 4.26 -15.87 4.74
C ARG A 329 5.39 -15.83 3.71
N ASP A 330 5.49 -16.84 2.86
CA ASP A 330 6.49 -16.93 1.78
C ASP A 330 6.24 -15.93 0.64
N GLN A 331 5.09 -15.25 0.65
CA GLN A 331 4.74 -14.18 -0.30
C GLN A 331 4.79 -12.79 0.32
N TRP A 332 5.20 -12.65 1.59
CA TRP A 332 5.38 -11.34 2.20
C TRP A 332 6.46 -10.53 1.45
N PRO A 333 6.30 -9.19 1.36
CA PRO A 333 7.20 -8.35 0.59
C PRO A 333 8.65 -8.54 1.03
N SER A 334 9.51 -8.88 0.07
CA SER A 334 10.91 -9.26 0.29
C SER A 334 11.82 -8.61 -0.73
N ASN A 335 13.10 -8.44 -0.38
CA ASN A 335 14.15 -7.94 -1.26
C ASN A 335 13.84 -6.57 -1.90
N ASN A 336 13.07 -5.72 -1.22
CA ASN A 336 12.82 -4.36 -1.69
C ASN A 336 13.92 -3.41 -1.21
N LEU A 337 14.30 -2.45 -2.06
CA LEU A 337 15.25 -1.40 -1.74
C LEU A 337 14.55 -0.05 -1.75
N VAL A 338 14.45 0.58 -0.58
CA VAL A 338 14.07 1.99 -0.43
C VAL A 338 15.36 2.81 -0.38
N LEU A 339 15.56 3.70 -1.35
CA LEU A 339 16.85 4.35 -1.61
C LEU A 339 16.69 5.86 -1.78
N SER A 340 17.45 6.65 -1.01
CA SER A 340 17.45 8.12 -1.18
C SER A 340 16.05 8.73 -1.08
N ALA A 341 15.16 8.11 -0.31
CA ALA A 341 13.77 8.52 -0.16
C ALA A 341 13.60 9.45 1.04
N GLU A 342 12.60 10.32 0.96
CA GLU A 342 12.22 11.25 2.03
C GLU A 342 10.78 10.97 2.47
N SER A 343 10.53 10.95 3.78
CA SER A 343 9.18 10.82 4.31
C SER A 343 8.95 11.78 5.48
N HIS A 344 7.95 12.65 5.36
CA HIS A 344 7.75 13.70 6.35
C HIS A 344 6.32 14.17 6.51
N ASP A 345 6.00 14.71 7.69
CA ASP A 345 4.69 15.29 8.00
C ASP A 345 3.51 14.36 7.71
N ASN A 346 3.70 13.04 7.82
CA ASN A 346 2.59 12.09 7.80
C ASN A 346 1.91 12.08 9.18
N ALA A 347 0.58 12.06 9.16
CA ALA A 347 -0.24 12.17 10.36
C ALA A 347 -1.62 11.57 10.10
N ASP A 348 -1.93 10.51 10.83
CA ASP A 348 -3.26 9.92 11.00
C ASP A 348 -4.01 10.65 12.14
N SER A 349 -5.31 10.39 12.27
CA SER A 349 -6.17 11.13 13.18
C SER A 349 -6.03 10.76 14.66
N ASP A 350 -5.56 9.56 14.99
CA ASP A 350 -5.28 9.16 16.38
C ASP A 350 -3.85 9.48 16.81
N GLY A 351 -2.97 9.72 15.83
CA GLY A 351 -1.57 10.11 15.90
C GLY A 351 -0.65 9.07 16.51
N GLU A 352 -1.01 7.79 16.38
CA GLU A 352 -0.24 6.65 16.85
C GLU A 352 0.35 5.83 15.68
N ASP A 353 -0.19 5.94 14.46
CA ASP A 353 0.12 5.01 13.37
C ASP A 353 1.01 5.58 12.26
N ALA A 354 1.00 6.90 12.03
CA ALA A 354 1.65 7.50 10.87
C ALA A 354 3.16 7.75 11.06
N ASP A 355 3.92 6.74 10.65
CA ASP A 355 5.39 6.78 10.58
C ASP A 355 5.91 7.49 9.33
N GLY A 356 7.22 7.77 9.30
CA GLY A 356 7.88 8.06 8.04
C GLY A 356 8.01 6.83 7.16
N PHE A 357 8.67 5.80 7.68
CA PHE A 357 8.89 4.54 6.99
C PHE A 357 8.49 3.35 7.86
N ALA A 358 7.73 2.42 7.31
CA ALA A 358 7.29 1.25 8.02
C ALA A 358 7.67 -0.03 7.25
N ALA A 359 8.27 -0.99 7.94
CA ALA A 359 8.40 -2.36 7.46
C ALA A 359 7.94 -3.30 8.57
N LYS A 360 6.62 -3.32 8.77
CA LYS A 360 5.97 -3.83 9.98
C LYS A 360 4.86 -4.85 9.69
N LEU A 361 4.46 -5.55 10.74
CA LEU A 361 3.43 -6.59 10.80
C LEU A 361 3.77 -7.88 10.03
N THR A 362 3.92 -7.79 8.71
CA THR A 362 3.99 -8.94 7.82
C THR A 362 4.92 -8.69 6.64
N VAL A 363 6.22 -8.67 6.93
CA VAL A 363 7.29 -8.37 5.98
C VAL A 363 8.25 -9.55 5.89
N GLY A 364 8.69 -9.88 4.68
CA GLY A 364 9.69 -10.91 4.43
C GLY A 364 11.12 -10.40 4.59
N THR A 365 12.09 -11.16 4.09
CA THR A 365 13.53 -10.87 4.31
C THR A 365 14.13 -9.97 3.22
N GLY A 366 15.32 -9.43 3.48
CA GLY A 366 16.12 -8.75 2.47
C GLY A 366 15.67 -7.33 2.13
N ASN A 367 14.72 -6.77 2.88
CA ASN A 367 14.29 -5.38 2.71
C ASN A 367 15.33 -4.42 3.29
N ILE A 368 15.66 -3.38 2.54
CA ILE A 368 16.71 -2.41 2.88
C ILE A 368 16.19 -0.99 2.72
N PHE A 369 16.42 -0.16 3.75
CA PHE A 369 16.32 1.29 3.68
C PHE A 369 17.73 1.87 3.70
N ARG A 370 18.09 2.64 2.67
CA ARG A 370 19.43 3.22 2.51
C ARG A 370 19.36 4.67 2.08
N TYR A 371 20.19 5.52 2.69
CA TYR A 371 20.22 6.96 2.39
C TYR A 371 18.85 7.60 2.55
N ALA A 372 17.97 7.08 3.39
CA ALA A 372 16.61 7.59 3.53
C ALA A 372 16.54 8.63 4.64
N VAL A 373 15.61 9.57 4.53
CA VAL A 373 15.40 10.66 5.49
C VAL A 373 13.96 10.63 5.96
N SER A 374 13.77 10.49 7.26
CA SER A 374 12.46 10.53 7.92
C SER A 374 12.41 11.67 8.91
N HIS A 375 11.46 12.58 8.77
CA HIS A 375 11.35 13.67 9.73
C HIS A 375 9.96 14.20 9.94
N ASN A 376 9.72 14.73 11.13
CA ASN A 376 8.47 15.41 11.45
C ASN A 376 7.21 14.57 11.17
N ASN A 377 7.28 13.24 11.25
CA ASN A 377 6.08 12.39 11.24
C ASN A 377 5.42 12.40 12.62
N ILE A 378 4.11 12.14 12.72
CA ILE A 378 3.40 12.28 14.01
C ILE A 378 3.79 11.20 15.01
N ASP A 379 4.09 9.98 14.54
CA ASP A 379 4.61 8.89 15.36
C ASP A 379 6.13 8.72 15.15
N ASP A 380 6.59 7.63 14.54
CA ASP A 380 8.01 7.34 14.45
C ASP A 380 8.66 7.77 13.13
N GLY A 381 9.98 7.87 13.15
CA GLY A 381 10.77 7.95 11.93
C GLY A 381 10.75 6.65 11.14
N TRP A 382 11.01 5.54 11.84
CA TRP A 382 10.95 4.17 11.34
C TRP A 382 10.20 3.29 12.32
N ASP A 383 9.30 2.45 11.81
CA ASP A 383 8.64 1.39 12.57
C ASP A 383 8.83 0.00 11.94
N LEU A 384 9.43 -0.91 12.72
CA LEU A 384 9.63 -2.31 12.40
C LEU A 384 8.74 -3.23 13.26
N TYR A 385 7.60 -2.73 13.72
CA TYR A 385 6.70 -3.44 14.63
C TYR A 385 6.38 -4.84 14.13
N THR A 386 6.44 -5.80 15.05
CA THR A 386 6.08 -7.19 14.83
C THR A 386 5.13 -7.60 15.94
N LYS A 387 4.16 -8.46 15.63
CA LYS A 387 3.14 -8.87 16.61
C LYS A 387 2.97 -10.37 16.72
N THR A 388 2.51 -10.81 17.88
CA THR A 388 2.32 -12.21 18.27
C THR A 388 1.45 -12.94 17.27
N ASP A 389 0.34 -12.32 16.85
CA ASP A 389 -0.61 -12.90 15.90
C ASP A 389 0.05 -13.34 14.58
N THR A 390 1.02 -12.55 14.10
CA THR A 390 1.69 -12.80 12.83
C THR A 390 3.09 -13.36 13.03
N GLY A 391 3.60 -13.44 14.26
CA GLY A 391 4.96 -13.88 14.56
C GLY A 391 6.03 -12.92 14.00
N PRO A 392 7.31 -13.35 13.97
CA PRO A 392 8.42 -12.48 13.56
C PRO A 392 8.32 -12.08 12.08
N ILE A 393 8.61 -10.83 11.78
CA ILE A 393 8.94 -10.37 10.42
C ILE A 393 10.36 -10.80 10.01
N GLY A 394 10.66 -10.72 8.72
CA GLY A 394 12.02 -10.90 8.23
C GLY A 394 12.95 -9.77 8.71
N PRO A 395 14.25 -10.05 8.93
CA PRO A 395 15.22 -9.01 9.23
C PRO A 395 15.26 -7.91 8.17
N VAL A 396 15.28 -6.68 8.66
CA VAL A 396 15.36 -5.44 7.86
C VAL A 396 16.71 -4.79 8.10
N THR A 397 17.30 -4.24 7.03
CA THR A 397 18.50 -3.40 7.12
C THR A 397 18.13 -1.93 6.98
N ILE A 398 18.52 -1.11 7.95
CA ILE A 398 18.43 0.34 7.87
C ILE A 398 19.86 0.88 7.95
N GLU A 399 20.28 1.61 6.93
CA GLU A 399 21.64 2.13 6.88
C GLU A 399 21.81 3.49 6.23
N ASP A 400 22.84 4.21 6.67
CA ASP A 400 23.23 5.50 6.11
C ASP A 400 22.06 6.50 6.05
N SER A 401 21.14 6.42 7.02
CA SER A 401 19.84 7.11 7.00
C SER A 401 19.71 8.09 8.17
N LEU A 402 18.74 9.00 8.09
CA LEU A 402 18.52 10.07 9.06
C LEU A 402 17.07 10.09 9.56
N ALA A 403 16.87 10.03 10.87
CA ALA A 403 15.60 10.28 11.56
C ALA A 403 15.70 11.55 12.41
N TYR A 404 14.88 12.58 12.16
CA TYR A 404 14.89 13.77 13.03
C TYR A 404 13.51 14.38 13.28
N ASN A 405 13.32 14.97 14.47
CA ASN A 405 12.08 15.65 14.86
C ASN A 405 10.79 14.82 14.68
N ASN A 406 10.85 13.49 14.55
CA ASN A 406 9.64 12.66 14.53
C ASN A 406 8.95 12.76 15.89
N GLY A 407 7.63 12.63 15.89
CA GLY A 407 6.78 13.00 17.02
C GLY A 407 6.39 14.47 17.09
N THR A 408 6.79 15.29 16.12
CA THR A 408 6.40 16.70 16.01
C THR A 408 6.34 17.09 14.55
N LEU A 409 5.15 17.40 14.05
CA LEU A 409 4.98 17.89 12.68
C LEU A 409 5.74 19.20 12.47
N SER A 410 6.04 19.54 11.22
CA SER A 410 6.79 20.75 10.85
C SER A 410 6.07 22.04 11.25
N ASN A 411 4.75 21.99 11.45
CA ASN A 411 3.94 23.09 11.98
C ASN A 411 3.94 23.19 13.52
N GLY A 412 4.65 22.29 14.22
CA GLY A 412 4.73 22.21 15.68
C GLY A 412 3.68 21.32 16.33
N THR A 413 2.74 20.74 15.59
CA THR A 413 1.73 19.82 16.14
C THR A 413 2.40 18.57 16.71
N GLN A 414 1.96 18.16 17.90
CA GLN A 414 2.33 16.90 18.54
C GLN A 414 1.05 16.13 18.89
N ASN A 415 1.16 14.80 18.94
CA ASN A 415 0.14 13.94 19.54
C ASN A 415 0.74 13.25 20.79
N GLY A 416 -0.08 13.11 21.83
CA GLY A 416 0.31 12.43 23.07
C GLY A 416 0.29 10.92 22.97
N ASN A 417 -0.44 10.35 22.01
CA ASN A 417 -0.56 8.91 21.80
C ASN A 417 0.65 8.33 21.07
N GLY A 418 1.22 9.08 20.13
CA GLY A 418 2.42 8.67 19.40
C GLY A 418 3.58 8.32 20.32
N ASP A 419 4.29 7.28 19.93
CA ASP A 419 5.53 6.77 20.49
C ASP A 419 6.73 7.67 20.17
N ARG A 420 6.75 8.36 19.01
CA ARG A 420 7.63 9.51 18.71
C ARG A 420 9.13 9.20 18.63
N ASN A 421 9.51 7.99 18.22
CA ASN A 421 10.90 7.55 18.14
C ASN A 421 11.55 7.93 16.80
N GLY A 422 12.89 7.91 16.76
CA GLY A 422 13.62 7.94 15.50
C GLY A 422 13.54 6.59 14.79
N TYR A 423 13.93 5.52 15.49
CA TYR A 423 13.96 4.15 14.99
C TYR A 423 13.33 3.20 16.02
N LYS A 424 12.10 2.74 15.77
CA LYS A 424 11.38 1.70 16.51
C LYS A 424 11.68 0.33 15.87
N LEU A 425 12.43 -0.51 16.59
CA LEU A 425 13.13 -1.67 16.00
C LEU A 425 12.52 -3.04 16.34
N GLY A 426 11.22 -3.10 16.68
CA GLY A 426 10.51 -4.37 16.85
C GLY A 426 9.20 -4.24 17.62
N GLY A 427 8.78 -5.32 18.28
CA GLY A 427 7.53 -5.38 19.03
C GLY A 427 7.32 -6.70 19.79
N GLU A 428 6.50 -6.64 20.84
CA GLU A 428 5.90 -7.79 21.55
C GLU A 428 6.85 -8.88 22.10
N ASP A 429 8.07 -8.53 22.55
CA ASP A 429 9.10 -9.49 23.02
C ASP A 429 9.55 -10.49 21.95
N ILE A 430 9.31 -10.19 20.66
CA ILE A 430 9.67 -11.06 19.54
C ILE A 430 11.06 -10.71 19.05
N GLY A 431 11.95 -11.71 19.01
CA GLY A 431 13.31 -11.53 18.52
C GLY A 431 13.41 -11.50 17.00
N VAL A 432 13.87 -10.39 16.44
CA VAL A 432 14.22 -10.23 15.01
C VAL A 432 15.58 -9.57 14.88
N ASN A 433 16.48 -10.20 14.10
CA ASN A 433 17.88 -9.78 14.01
C ASN A 433 18.09 -8.69 12.94
N HIS A 434 17.49 -7.52 13.13
CA HIS A 434 17.68 -6.35 12.25
C HIS A 434 19.15 -5.90 12.19
N ILE A 435 19.49 -5.17 11.12
CA ILE A 435 20.80 -4.53 10.94
C ILE A 435 20.58 -3.01 10.89
N VAL A 436 21.10 -2.30 11.89
CA VAL A 436 20.93 -0.85 12.05
C VAL A 436 22.32 -0.23 12.13
N ARG A 437 22.78 0.40 11.04
CA ARG A 437 24.16 0.89 10.96
C ARG A 437 24.33 2.22 10.25
N ARG A 438 25.25 3.06 10.72
CA ARG A 438 25.55 4.39 10.12
C ARG A 438 24.32 5.29 10.01
N ASN A 439 23.40 5.18 10.98
CA ASN A 439 22.21 6.02 11.02
C ASN A 439 22.37 7.17 12.00
N ILE A 440 21.62 8.24 11.78
CA ILE A 440 21.58 9.42 12.65
C ILE A 440 20.16 9.59 13.19
N ALA A 441 20.02 9.66 14.52
CA ALA A 441 18.78 10.04 15.19
C ALA A 441 18.95 11.38 15.91
N PHE A 442 18.25 12.42 15.47
CA PHE A 442 18.45 13.78 15.96
C PHE A 442 17.13 14.39 16.47
N ARG A 443 17.03 14.68 17.77
CA ARG A 443 15.90 15.40 18.36
C ARG A 443 14.52 14.82 18.06
N ASN A 444 14.39 13.50 18.02
CA ASN A 444 13.08 12.86 17.97
C ASN A 444 12.35 13.04 19.32
N GLY A 445 11.03 12.96 19.27
CA GLY A 445 10.13 13.27 20.37
C GLY A 445 10.23 12.31 21.56
N LYS A 446 10.88 11.16 21.42
CA LYS A 446 11.14 10.24 22.54
C LYS A 446 12.52 9.60 22.44
N HIS A 447 12.66 8.43 21.84
CA HIS A 447 13.96 7.77 21.71
C HIS A 447 14.60 8.01 20.35
N GLY A 448 15.92 8.02 20.28
CA GLY A 448 16.64 7.97 19.01
C GLY A 448 16.51 6.59 18.38
N PHE A 449 17.09 5.60 19.05
CA PHE A 449 16.98 4.18 18.70
C PHE A 449 16.34 3.44 19.87
N THR A 450 15.25 2.73 19.64
CA THR A 450 14.61 1.87 20.65
C THR A 450 14.53 0.43 20.16
N TYR A 451 14.85 -0.52 21.04
CA TYR A 451 14.65 -1.94 20.74
C TYR A 451 13.17 -2.29 20.60
N ASN A 452 12.28 -1.47 21.19
CA ASN A 452 10.84 -1.69 21.27
C ASN A 452 10.44 -3.15 21.53
N ARG A 453 11.01 -3.74 22.60
CA ARG A 453 10.77 -5.15 22.96
C ARG A 453 11.24 -6.17 21.92
N ASN A 454 12.19 -5.84 21.05
CA ASN A 454 12.86 -6.83 20.23
C ASN A 454 13.93 -7.58 21.03
N LEU A 455 13.70 -8.87 21.33
CA LEU A 455 14.65 -9.68 22.10
C LEU A 455 15.78 -10.30 21.25
N GLY A 456 15.86 -9.96 19.97
CA GLY A 456 16.81 -10.53 19.02
C GLY A 456 18.25 -10.04 19.20
N THR A 457 19.13 -10.67 18.43
CA THR A 457 20.56 -10.31 18.30
C THR A 457 20.71 -9.33 17.13
N MET A 458 20.16 -8.12 17.26
CA MET A 458 20.31 -7.09 16.24
C MET A 458 21.78 -6.63 16.13
N THR A 459 22.19 -6.23 14.93
CA THR A 459 23.47 -5.53 14.74
C THR A 459 23.23 -4.03 14.82
N VAL A 460 23.75 -3.37 15.86
CA VAL A 460 23.60 -1.93 16.09
C VAL A 460 24.98 -1.30 16.05
N SER A 461 25.36 -0.66 14.93
CA SER A 461 26.75 -0.20 14.77
C SER A 461 26.96 1.14 14.07
N ASN A 462 27.93 1.91 14.55
CA ASN A 462 28.30 3.21 13.95
C ASN A 462 27.10 4.17 13.86
N ASN A 463 26.14 4.10 14.78
CA ASN A 463 25.00 5.03 14.79
C ASN A 463 25.29 6.25 15.67
N LEU A 464 24.64 7.37 15.37
CA LEU A 464 24.76 8.62 16.11
C LEU A 464 23.39 9.07 16.63
N GLY A 465 23.21 9.08 17.94
CA GLY A 465 22.05 9.67 18.59
C GLY A 465 22.40 11.03 19.20
N ILE A 466 21.59 12.05 18.92
CA ILE A 466 21.79 13.41 19.45
C ILE A 466 20.47 13.98 19.96
N ASP A 467 20.46 14.38 21.23
CA ASP A 467 19.38 15.16 21.85
C ASP A 467 17.97 14.61 21.60
N ASN A 468 17.80 13.30 21.49
CA ASN A 468 16.46 12.70 21.49
C ASN A 468 15.86 12.86 22.90
N THR A 469 14.57 13.19 22.93
CA THR A 469 13.90 13.78 24.11
C THR A 469 14.14 12.98 25.39
N GLU A 470 13.94 11.66 25.36
CA GLU A 470 14.16 10.81 26.53
C GLU A 470 15.52 10.09 26.48
N ARG A 471 15.81 9.29 25.45
CA ARG A 471 17.07 8.52 25.31
C ARG A 471 17.59 8.57 23.89
N ASN A 472 18.89 8.62 23.70
CA ASN A 472 19.45 8.41 22.36
C ASN A 472 19.40 6.92 21.99
N PHE A 473 19.66 6.04 22.96
CA PHE A 473 19.56 4.59 22.82
C PHE A 473 18.76 3.98 23.98
N SER A 474 17.65 3.30 23.69
CA SER A 474 16.81 2.57 24.66
C SER A 474 16.72 1.09 24.28
N PHE A 475 17.64 0.29 24.81
CA PHE A 475 17.69 -1.16 24.65
C PHE A 475 17.61 -1.81 26.03
N ASP A 476 16.38 -2.03 26.49
CA ASP A 476 16.09 -2.50 27.84
C ASP A 476 16.02 -4.04 27.94
N GLY A 477 16.21 -4.76 26.82
CA GLY A 477 16.25 -6.21 26.75
C GLY A 477 16.89 -6.74 25.45
N GLY A 478 16.92 -8.07 25.32
CA GLY A 478 17.44 -8.77 24.14
C GLY A 478 18.94 -9.08 24.18
N SER A 479 19.49 -9.47 23.03
CA SER A 479 20.88 -9.93 22.88
C SER A 479 21.65 -9.18 21.79
N SER A 480 21.24 -7.94 21.50
CA SER A 480 21.82 -7.12 20.43
C SER A 480 23.33 -6.88 20.60
N VAL A 481 24.03 -6.67 19.48
CA VAL A 481 25.47 -6.43 19.42
C VAL A 481 25.74 -4.97 19.06
N PHE A 482 26.50 -4.28 19.92
CA PHE A 482 26.75 -2.84 19.81
C PHE A 482 28.22 -2.54 19.52
N ARG A 483 28.49 -1.77 18.45
CA ARG A 483 29.84 -1.34 18.06
C ARG A 483 29.86 0.10 17.59
N ASN A 484 30.87 0.88 17.99
CA ASN A 484 31.13 2.23 17.47
C ASN A 484 29.96 3.23 17.56
N ASN A 485 28.90 2.96 18.33
CA ASN A 485 27.78 3.89 18.44
C ASN A 485 28.21 5.11 19.25
N THR A 486 27.60 6.26 18.97
CA THR A 486 27.89 7.52 19.65
C THR A 486 26.60 8.19 20.09
N SER A 487 26.54 8.60 21.36
CA SER A 487 25.42 9.28 21.97
C SER A 487 25.88 10.62 22.51
N CYS A 488 25.27 11.69 22.02
CA CYS A 488 25.63 13.06 22.38
C CYS A 488 24.42 13.82 22.91
N ARG A 489 24.67 14.64 23.93
CA ARG A 489 23.67 15.56 24.47
C ARG A 489 24.21 16.97 24.66
N SER A 490 23.39 17.95 24.35
CA SER A 490 23.54 19.36 24.70
C SER A 490 22.53 19.81 25.77
N GLY A 491 21.49 19.02 26.03
CA GLY A 491 20.41 19.33 26.98
C GLY A 491 19.99 18.16 27.87
N SER A 492 18.75 18.21 28.35
CA SER A 492 18.15 17.22 29.26
C SER A 492 17.90 15.86 28.61
N GLY A 493 17.69 14.85 29.45
CA GLY A 493 17.25 13.51 29.08
C GLY A 493 17.80 12.46 30.03
N SER A 494 17.47 11.21 29.78
CA SER A 494 17.90 10.07 30.59
C SER A 494 19.18 9.43 30.06
N ASN A 495 19.83 8.67 30.94
CA ASN A 495 20.90 7.75 30.57
C ASN A 495 20.40 6.75 29.53
N ASP A 496 21.27 6.44 28.56
CA ASP A 496 21.03 5.38 27.60
C ASP A 496 20.92 4.03 28.31
N LYS A 497 20.12 3.13 27.73
CA LYS A 497 19.91 1.77 28.22
C LYS A 497 20.44 0.79 27.20
N ILE A 498 21.32 -0.11 27.64
CA ILE A 498 22.02 -1.06 26.77
C ILE A 498 22.07 -2.43 27.44
N VAL A 499 21.19 -3.32 27.00
CA VAL A 499 21.22 -4.75 27.29
C VAL A 499 21.67 -5.50 26.03
N GLY A 500 22.69 -6.35 26.16
CA GLY A 500 23.27 -7.11 25.05
C GLY A 500 24.80 -7.13 25.08
N ASN A 501 25.42 -7.49 23.95
CA ASN A 501 26.86 -7.52 23.78
C ASN A 501 27.38 -6.16 23.33
N SER A 502 27.86 -5.35 24.27
CA SER A 502 28.48 -4.05 24.01
C SER A 502 29.97 -4.07 24.38
N ASP A 503 30.82 -3.54 23.50
CA ASP A 503 32.24 -3.33 23.80
C ASP A 503 32.59 -1.85 24.04
N SER A 504 33.88 -1.60 24.31
CA SER A 504 34.43 -0.26 24.62
C SER A 504 34.50 0.70 23.43
N SER A 505 34.12 0.26 22.22
CA SER A 505 34.13 1.12 21.03
C SER A 505 32.94 2.09 20.99
N ASN A 506 31.90 1.81 21.80
CA ASN A 506 30.71 2.64 21.94
C ASN A 506 30.94 3.80 22.92
N GLN A 507 30.29 4.93 22.64
CA GLN A 507 30.22 6.10 23.54
C GLN A 507 28.75 6.40 23.84
N PHE A 508 28.15 5.60 24.73
CA PHE A 508 26.79 5.82 25.20
C PHE A 508 26.73 6.88 26.30
N TRP A 509 25.61 7.58 26.40
CA TRP A 509 25.41 8.64 27.39
C TRP A 509 25.01 8.05 28.74
N THR A 510 25.85 8.25 29.75
CA THR A 510 25.62 7.82 31.15
C THR A 510 25.65 8.98 32.14
N GLY A 511 25.44 10.21 31.66
CA GLY A 511 25.51 11.46 32.43
C GLY A 511 26.57 12.44 31.94
N SER A 512 27.42 12.03 30.99
CA SER A 512 28.42 12.89 30.35
C SER A 512 28.68 12.47 28.91
N ASN A 513 29.10 13.42 28.07
CA ASN A 513 29.43 13.17 26.67
C ASN A 513 30.77 12.43 26.52
N GLY A 514 30.84 11.55 25.53
CA GLY A 514 32.10 10.99 25.05
C GLY A 514 32.90 11.99 24.21
N SER A 515 34.16 11.65 23.93
CA SER A 515 35.10 12.51 23.20
C SER A 515 34.66 12.85 21.77
N ARG A 516 33.83 12.02 21.12
CA ARG A 516 33.36 12.26 19.75
C ARG A 516 32.33 13.40 19.67
N CYS A 517 31.65 13.73 20.77
CA CYS A 517 30.53 14.65 20.75
C CYS A 517 30.89 16.11 20.44
N ALA A 518 32.14 16.52 20.69
CA ALA A 518 32.60 17.85 20.29
C ALA A 518 32.52 18.08 18.77
N SER A 519 32.57 17.01 17.97
CA SER A 519 32.44 17.05 16.52
C SER A 519 30.99 17.13 16.03
N TYR A 520 30.00 16.92 16.90
CA TYR A 520 28.59 16.79 16.55
C TYR A 520 27.76 17.90 17.20
N THR A 521 27.97 19.14 16.75
CA THR A 521 27.34 20.34 17.30
C THR A 521 26.76 21.22 16.19
N GLY A 522 25.78 22.06 16.54
CA GLY A 522 25.17 23.03 15.61
C GLY A 522 23.89 22.53 14.96
N ALA A 523 23.38 23.32 14.01
CA ALA A 523 22.14 23.02 13.29
C ALA A 523 22.33 21.83 12.34
N ILE A 524 21.31 20.98 12.26
CA ILE A 524 21.27 19.89 11.27
C ILE A 524 20.95 20.45 9.88
N GLY A 525 21.63 19.95 8.88
CA GLY A 525 21.30 20.15 7.47
C GLY A 525 21.59 18.88 6.69
N TRP A 526 20.84 18.60 5.63
CA TRP A 526 21.03 17.40 4.84
C TRP A 526 20.72 17.65 3.36
N SER A 527 21.26 16.79 2.49
CA SER A 527 20.97 16.79 1.05
C SER A 527 21.29 15.42 0.45
N PHE A 528 20.73 15.12 -0.72
CA PHE A 528 21.20 14.01 -1.54
C PHE A 528 22.28 14.51 -2.50
N ALA A 529 23.44 13.86 -2.50
CA ALA A 529 24.47 14.07 -3.50
C ALA A 529 23.98 13.63 -4.89
N SER A 530 24.71 14.00 -5.94
CA SER A 530 24.36 13.65 -7.32
C SER A 530 24.28 12.13 -7.57
N ASP A 531 25.08 11.34 -6.85
CA ASP A 531 25.04 9.87 -6.88
C ASP A 531 23.91 9.28 -6.00
N GLY A 532 23.14 10.11 -5.31
CA GLY A 532 22.03 9.74 -4.43
C GLY A 532 22.41 9.51 -2.98
N ARG A 533 23.69 9.55 -2.61
CA ARG A 533 24.09 9.38 -1.22
C ARG A 533 23.53 10.50 -0.34
N LEU A 534 23.04 10.12 0.84
CA LEU A 534 22.66 11.09 1.86
C LEU A 534 23.92 11.74 2.44
N VAL A 535 23.95 13.07 2.44
CA VAL A 535 24.96 13.88 3.12
C VAL A 535 24.26 14.61 4.26
N VAL A 536 24.67 14.33 5.49
CA VAL A 536 24.19 15.04 6.69
C VAL A 536 25.30 15.93 7.22
N THR A 537 24.93 17.13 7.67
CA THR A 537 25.83 18.12 8.26
C THR A 537 25.31 18.56 9.63
N LEU A 538 26.24 18.89 10.52
CA LEU A 538 25.99 19.53 11.81
C LEU A 538 26.85 20.80 11.88
N GLY A 539 26.21 21.96 12.04
CA GLY A 539 26.90 23.25 12.00
C GLY A 539 27.65 23.49 10.69
N GLY A 540 27.15 22.94 9.57
CA GLY A 540 27.77 23.01 8.25
C GLY A 540 28.92 22.02 8.00
N ARG A 541 29.28 21.17 8.97
CA ARG A 541 30.31 20.14 8.81
C ARG A 541 29.68 18.78 8.53
N GLN A 542 30.16 18.08 7.50
CA GLN A 542 29.67 16.75 7.17
C GLN A 542 29.91 15.75 8.31
N VAL A 543 28.89 14.98 8.65
CA VAL A 543 28.95 13.89 9.62
C VAL A 543 29.60 12.67 8.96
N THR A 544 30.54 12.03 9.65
CA THR A 544 31.20 10.79 9.22
C THR A 544 31.05 9.76 10.34
N LEU A 545 30.50 8.58 10.03
CA LEU A 545 30.15 7.53 10.99
C LEU A 545 30.96 6.26 10.81
#